data_AF-A0A4R5G491-F1
#
_entry.id   AF-A0A4R5G491-F1
#
_cell.length_a   1.000
_cell.length_b   1.000
_cell.length_c   1.000
_cell.angle_alpha   90.00
_cell.angle_beta   90.00
_cell.angle_gamma   90.00
#
_symmetry.space_group_name_H-M   'P 1'
#
loop_
_entity.id
_entity.type
_entity.pdbx_description
1 polymer ?
#
loop_
_entity_poly.entity_id
_entity_poly.type
_entity_poly.pdbx_seq_one_letter_code
_entity_poly.pdbx_strand_id
1 'polypeptide(L)'
;MSNYLSELAYYPVIMLIYSNVRGAKLKLWEIVTIAVTFFVIDFTWFYTIIGRILILMLLSYLRDKTLPFSLYVFYGSFTWVIESIIIRTISFFILPIFHLNYIDLSKSDGLFVIVE
;
A
#
# COMPACT_ATOMS: atom_id res chain seq x y z
N MET A 1 -6.93 7.88 16.96
CA MET A 1 -5.50 8.23 17.12
C MET A 1 -4.58 7.02 16.95
N SER A 2 -4.93 5.82 17.40
CA SER A 2 -4.08 4.61 17.25
C SER A 2 -3.91 4.13 15.80
N ASN A 3 -4.86 4.41 14.90
CA ASN A 3 -4.85 3.87 13.53
C ASN A 3 -3.81 4.51 12.61
N TYR A 4 -3.40 5.76 12.86
CA TYR A 4 -2.39 6.43 12.04
C TYR A 4 -0.97 5.91 12.28
N LEU A 5 -0.69 5.37 13.47
CA LEU A 5 0.61 4.77 13.80
C LEU A 5 0.80 3.42 13.09
N SER A 6 -0.26 2.63 12.91
CA SER A 6 -0.17 1.40 12.12
C SER A 6 0.00 1.68 10.63
N GLU A 7 -0.63 2.73 10.11
CA GLU A 7 -0.46 3.16 8.70
C GLU A 7 0.97 3.63 8.42
N LEU A 8 1.56 4.43 9.32
CA LEU A 8 2.97 4.85 9.20
C LEU A 8 3.95 3.68 9.27
N ALA A 9 3.63 2.62 10.03
CA ALA A 9 4.46 1.42 10.08
C ALA A 9 4.43 0.62 8.77
N TYR A 10 3.35 0.75 7.99
CA TYR A 10 3.17 0.01 6.75
C TYR A 10 3.78 0.70 5.52
N TYR A 11 3.90 2.03 5.52
CA TYR A 11 4.47 2.76 4.38
C TYR A 11 5.92 2.35 4.02
N PRO A 12 6.85 2.12 4.97
CA PRO A 12 8.19 1.64 4.65
C PRO A 12 8.17 0.27 3.95
N VAL A 13 7.24 -0.60 4.32
CA VAL A 13 7.07 -1.93 3.70
C VAL A 13 6.60 -1.77 2.26
N ILE A 14 5.61 -0.91 1.99
CA ILE A 14 5.16 -0.58 0.63
C ILE A 14 6.33 -0.03 -0.21
N MET A 15 7.07 0.94 0.32
CA MET A 15 8.20 1.56 -0.38
C MET A 15 9.28 0.52 -0.71
N LEU A 16 9.55 -0.40 0.21
CA LEU A 16 10.51 -1.48 0.01
C LEU A 16 10.04 -2.42 -1.11
N ILE A 17 8.80 -2.89 -1.07
CA ILE A 17 8.21 -3.73 -2.13
C ILE A 17 8.25 -3.01 -3.48
N TYR A 18 7.81 -1.75 -3.52
CA TYR A 18 7.82 -0.92 -4.73
C TYR A 18 9.23 -0.83 -5.33
N SER A 19 10.25 -0.57 -4.50
CA SER A 19 11.64 -0.49 -4.96
C SER A 19 12.17 -1.81 -5.51
N ASN A 20 11.77 -2.94 -4.93
CA ASN A 20 12.19 -4.27 -5.35
C ASN A 20 11.52 -4.70 -6.65
N VAL A 21 10.21 -4.47 -6.79
CA VAL A 21 9.44 -4.84 -7.98
C VAL A 21 9.85 -3.99 -9.18
N ARG A 22 10.18 -2.72 -8.94
CA ARG A 22 10.75 -1.83 -9.95
C ARG A 22 12.22 -2.16 -10.28
N GLY A 23 12.90 -2.94 -9.44
CA GLY A 23 14.33 -3.25 -9.59
C GLY A 23 15.25 -2.04 -9.41
N ALA A 24 14.79 -0.98 -8.75
CA ALA A 24 15.51 0.28 -8.64
C ALA A 24 15.38 0.90 -7.26
N LYS A 25 16.53 1.31 -6.67
CA LYS A 25 16.56 1.97 -5.36
C LYS A 25 15.80 3.30 -5.40
N LEU A 26 14.96 3.54 -4.39
CA LEU A 26 14.25 4.82 -4.23
C LEU A 26 15.24 5.93 -3.88
N LYS A 27 15.08 7.10 -4.52
CA LYS A 27 15.78 8.33 -4.12
C LYS A 27 15.08 8.96 -2.93
N LEU A 28 15.81 9.75 -2.15
CA LEU A 28 15.28 10.41 -0.95
C LEU A 28 14.07 11.30 -1.26
N TRP A 29 14.06 11.99 -2.39
CA TRP A 29 12.91 12.78 -2.84
C TRP A 29 11.68 11.93 -3.20
N GLU A 30 11.85 10.74 -3.77
CA GLU A 30 10.72 9.82 -4.02
C GLU A 30 10.14 9.28 -2.71
N ILE A 31 10.99 8.96 -1.74
CA ILE A 31 10.57 8.50 -0.40
C ILE A 31 9.72 9.58 0.28
N VAL A 32 10.20 10.82 0.30
CA VAL A 32 9.48 11.96 0.89
C VAL A 32 8.16 12.19 0.14
N THR A 33 8.16 12.12 -1.20
CA THR A 33 6.94 12.30 -2.01
C THR A 33 5.91 11.21 -1.72
N ILE A 34 6.30 9.94 -1.66
CA ILE A 34 5.39 8.83 -1.33
C ILE A 34 4.83 9.01 0.08
N ALA A 35 5.69 9.29 1.07
CA ALA A 35 5.28 9.44 2.47
C ALA A 35 4.26 10.58 2.65
N VAL A 36 4.57 11.77 2.10
CA VAL A 36 3.69 12.94 2.19
C VAL A 36 2.38 12.68 1.47
N THR A 37 2.43 12.09 0.27
CA THR A 37 1.20 11.94 -0.51
C THR A 37 0.30 10.84 0.04
N PHE A 38 0.86 9.75 0.57
CA PHE A 38 0.07 8.71 1.24
C PHE A 38 -0.58 9.25 2.51
N PHE A 39 0.16 10.06 3.27
CA PHE A 39 -0.38 10.75 4.44
C PHE A 39 -1.54 11.69 4.07
N VAL A 40 -1.39 12.52 3.03
CA VAL A 40 -2.47 13.42 2.57
C VAL A 40 -3.68 12.62 2.07
N ILE A 41 -3.44 11.52 1.34
CA ILE A 41 -4.51 10.66 0.84
C ILE A 41 -5.32 10.06 1.99
N ASP A 42 -4.69 9.64 3.09
CA ASP A 42 -5.40 9.06 4.23
C ASP A 42 -6.26 10.09 4.98
N PHE A 43 -5.92 11.38 4.88
CA PHE A 43 -6.77 12.47 5.36
C PHE A 43 -7.96 12.78 4.43
N THR A 44 -7.85 12.48 3.15
CA THR A 44 -8.94 12.65 2.19
C THR A 44 -9.76 11.38 2.11
N TRP A 45 -11.05 11.43 2.46
CA TRP A 45 -11.97 10.28 2.47
C TRP A 45 -12.27 9.67 1.06
N PHE A 46 -11.47 10.01 0.04
CA PHE A 46 -11.72 9.76 -1.37
C PHE A 46 -10.80 8.66 -1.90
N TYR A 47 -11.37 7.61 -2.50
CA TYR A 47 -10.71 6.51 -3.23
C TYR A 47 -9.21 6.33 -2.98
N THR A 48 -8.84 6.10 -1.71
CA THR A 48 -7.45 6.13 -1.22
C THR A 48 -6.54 5.18 -2.00
N ILE A 49 -7.10 4.06 -2.45
CA ILE A 49 -6.45 3.05 -3.27
C ILE A 49 -6.05 3.60 -4.65
N ILE A 50 -6.96 4.27 -5.35
CA ILE A 50 -6.72 4.78 -6.71
C ILE A 50 -5.66 5.89 -6.67
N GLY A 51 -5.74 6.79 -5.68
CA GLY A 51 -4.76 7.86 -5.49
C GLY A 51 -3.34 7.30 -5.31
N ARG A 52 -3.16 6.32 -4.41
CA ARG A 52 -1.86 5.67 -4.15
C ARG A 52 -1.27 5.04 -5.40
N ILE A 53 -2.09 4.32 -6.17
CA ILE A 53 -1.67 3.68 -7.42
C ILE A 53 -1.21 4.74 -8.43
N LEU A 54 -1.98 5.82 -8.60
CA LEU A 54 -1.66 6.89 -9.54
C LEU A 54 -0.35 7.61 -9.20
N ILE A 55 -0.05 7.83 -7.92
CA ILE A 55 1.20 8.48 -7.51
C ILE A 55 2.40 7.58 -7.77
N LEU A 56 2.30 6.30 -7.42
CA LEU A 56 3.37 5.34 -7.69
C LEU A 56 3.60 5.20 -9.20
N MET A 57 2.52 5.16 -9.98
CA MET A 57 2.57 5.16 -11.43
C MET A 57 3.26 6.42 -11.98
N LEU A 58 2.91 7.60 -11.46
CA LEU A 58 3.51 8.88 -11.84
C LEU A 58 5.01 8.92 -11.50
N LEU A 59 5.40 8.46 -10.31
CA LEU A 59 6.81 8.38 -9.90
C LEU A 59 7.59 7.38 -10.76
N SER A 60 6.94 6.30 -11.19
CA SER A 60 7.54 5.35 -12.12
C SER A 60 7.79 6.01 -13.49
N TYR A 61 6.79 6.70 -14.02
CA TYR A 61 6.86 7.45 -15.28
C TYR A 61 7.89 8.59 -15.27
N LEU A 62 7.92 9.39 -14.20
CA LEU A 62 8.81 10.55 -14.11
C LEU A 62 10.29 10.19 -14.14
N ARG A 63 10.64 9.00 -13.68
CA ARG A 63 12.04 8.58 -13.59
C ARG A 63 12.50 7.72 -14.76
N ASP A 64 11.63 6.95 -15.38
CA ASP A 64 11.94 6.30 -16.65
C ASP A 64 10.75 6.36 -17.59
N LYS A 65 10.85 7.19 -18.63
CA LYS A 65 9.80 7.44 -19.63
C LYS A 65 9.80 6.42 -20.78
N THR A 66 10.77 5.51 -20.80
CA THR A 66 10.95 4.55 -21.90
C THR A 66 10.15 3.26 -21.71
N LEU A 67 9.62 3.04 -20.50
CA LEU A 67 8.86 1.84 -20.16
C LEU A 67 7.45 1.88 -20.78
N PRO A 68 6.91 0.72 -21.22
CA PRO A 68 5.52 0.62 -21.63
C PRO A 68 4.56 0.96 -20.48
N PHE A 69 3.41 1.54 -20.84
CA PHE A 69 2.38 1.95 -19.89
C PHE A 69 1.93 0.84 -18.94
N SER A 70 1.90 -0.42 -19.42
CA SER A 70 1.55 -1.60 -18.63
C SER A 70 2.46 -1.80 -17.42
N LEU A 71 3.76 -1.50 -17.54
CA LEU A 71 4.70 -1.63 -16.43
C LEU A 71 4.46 -0.56 -15.37
N TYR A 72 4.11 0.68 -15.75
CA TYR A 72 3.78 1.72 -14.76
C TYR A 72 2.53 1.35 -13.94
N VAL A 73 1.49 0.83 -14.61
CA VAL A 73 0.29 0.34 -13.94
C VAL A 73 0.64 -0.81 -13.01
N PHE A 74 1.42 -1.77 -13.49
CA PHE A 74 1.86 -2.93 -12.70
C PHE A 74 2.61 -2.51 -11.44
N TYR A 75 3.59 -1.60 -11.55
CA TYR A 75 4.37 -1.14 -10.39
C TYR A 75 3.51 -0.44 -9.33
N GLY A 76 2.51 0.34 -9.77
CA GLY A 76 1.55 0.96 -8.84
C GLY A 76 0.62 -0.07 -8.19
N SER A 77 -0.04 -0.90 -9.00
CA SER A 77 -1.06 -1.85 -8.51
C SER A 77 -0.49 -3.00 -7.69
N PHE A 78 0.74 -3.44 -8.00
CA PHE A 78 1.35 -4.59 -7.33
C PHE A 78 1.55 -4.34 -5.83
N THR A 79 1.90 -3.11 -5.45
CA THR A 79 2.06 -2.73 -4.04
C THR A 79 0.78 -2.92 -3.23
N TRP A 80 -0.37 -2.58 -3.83
CA TRP A 80 -1.68 -2.75 -3.21
C TRP A 80 -2.10 -4.22 -3.11
N VAL A 81 -1.80 -5.04 -4.13
CA VAL A 81 -2.08 -6.48 -4.09
C VAL A 81 -1.31 -7.13 -2.94
N ILE A 82 -0.02 -6.80 -2.77
CA ILE A 82 0.80 -7.33 -1.68
C ILE A 82 0.29 -6.82 -0.33
N GLU A 83 -0.10 -5.55 -0.21
CA GLU A 83 -0.73 -5.01 1.00
C GLU A 83 -1.97 -5.79 1.41
N SER A 84 -2.86 -6.06 0.46
CA SER A 84 -4.07 -6.84 0.71
C SER A 84 -3.75 -8.26 1.15
N ILE A 85 -2.72 -8.89 0.56
CA ILE A 85 -2.25 -10.23 0.96
C ILE A 85 -1.68 -10.20 2.38
N ILE A 86 -0.81 -9.24 2.71
CA ILE A 86 -0.17 -9.14 4.03
C ILE A 86 -1.22 -8.92 5.12
N ILE A 87 -2.15 -7.98 4.93
CA ILE A 87 -3.21 -7.70 5.92
C ILE A 87 -4.05 -8.95 6.15
N ARG A 88 -4.43 -9.67 5.08
CA ARG A 88 -5.17 -10.93 5.21
C ARG A 88 -4.35 -12.00 5.90
N THR A 89 -3.08 -12.18 5.55
CA THR A 89 -2.21 -13.17 6.20
C THR A 89 -2.07 -12.91 7.69
N ILE A 90 -1.83 -11.65 8.09
CA ILE A 90 -1.77 -11.27 9.50
C ILE A 90 -3.12 -11.52 10.18
N SER A 91 -4.22 -11.13 9.53
CA SER A 91 -5.57 -11.26 10.09
C SER A 91 -6.02 -12.70 10.25
N PHE A 92 -5.77 -13.57 9.27
CA PHE A 92 -6.21 -14.96 9.27
C PHE A 92 -5.29 -15.92 10.01
N PHE A 93 -3.98 -15.65 10.05
CA PHE A 93 -3.01 -16.61 10.59
C PHE A 93 -2.32 -16.12 11.85
N ILE A 94 -2.09 -14.81 12.02
CA ILE A 94 -1.30 -14.29 13.16
C ILE A 94 -2.21 -13.86 14.31
N LEU A 95 -3.24 -13.05 14.06
CA LEU A 95 -4.17 -12.60 15.11
C LEU A 95 -4.83 -13.75 15.89
N PRO A 96 -5.24 -14.87 15.27
CA PRO A 96 -5.89 -15.96 15.99
C PRO A 96 -4.96 -16.67 16.97
N ILE A 97 -3.65 -16.70 16.71
CA ILE A 97 -2.64 -17.26 17.63
C ILE A 97 -2.63 -16.47 18.96
N PHE A 98 -2.90 -15.17 18.89
CA PHE A 98 -2.92 -14.28 20.06
C PHE A 98 -4.32 -14.07 20.66
N HIS A 99 -5.34 -14.82 20.23
CA HIS A 99 -6.72 -14.70 20.70
C HIS A 99 -7.32 -13.29 20.52
N LEU A 100 -6.83 -12.52 19.53
CA LEU A 100 -7.35 -11.20 19.18
C LEU A 100 -8.46 -11.36 18.13
N ASN A 101 -9.68 -10.89 18.44
CA ASN A 101 -10.83 -10.99 17.54
C ASN A 101 -10.66 -10.13 16.28
N TYR A 102 -11.06 -10.70 15.14
CA TYR A 102 -10.89 -10.24 13.75
C TYR A 102 -11.47 -8.85 13.38
N ILE A 103 -12.08 -8.13 14.32
CA ILE A 103 -13.16 -7.19 14.00
C ILE A 103 -12.68 -5.81 13.50
N ASP A 104 -11.38 -5.45 13.56
CA ASP A 104 -11.07 -4.00 13.39
C ASP A 104 -9.75 -3.64 12.68
N LEU A 105 -9.25 -4.46 11.74
CA LEU A 105 -8.07 -4.07 10.94
C LEU A 105 -8.37 -3.43 9.58
N SER A 106 -9.61 -3.49 9.09
CA SER A 106 -9.94 -3.01 7.74
C SER A 106 -11.27 -2.27 7.73
N LYS A 107 -11.22 -0.96 7.55
CA LYS A 107 -12.37 -0.10 7.21
C LYS A 107 -12.96 -0.37 5.80
N SER A 108 -12.50 -1.40 5.11
CA SER A 108 -13.02 -1.85 3.82
C SER A 108 -13.96 -3.05 4.04
N ASP A 109 -15.25 -2.76 4.20
CA ASP A 109 -16.34 -3.75 4.34
C ASP A 109 -16.47 -4.72 3.13
N GLY A 110 -15.74 -4.48 2.04
CA GLY A 110 -15.83 -5.28 0.81
C GLY A 110 -14.81 -6.43 0.66
N LEU A 111 -13.82 -6.56 1.56
CA LEU A 111 -12.71 -7.52 1.38
C LEU A 111 -12.75 -8.73 2.31
N PHE A 112 -13.69 -8.77 3.26
CA PHE A 112 -13.93 -9.88 4.16
C PHE A 112 -15.29 -10.51 3.83
N VAL A 113 -15.31 -11.34 2.78
CA VAL A 113 -16.37 -12.34 2.67
C VAL A 113 -16.13 -13.34 3.78
N ILE A 114 -17.03 -13.26 4.77
CA ILE A 114 -17.17 -14.17 5.89
C ILE A 114 -17.12 -15.61 5.34
N VAL A 115 -16.06 -16.34 5.69
CA VAL A 115 -16.11 -17.80 5.67
C VAL A 115 -16.59 -18.16 7.07
N GLU A 116 -17.87 -18.52 7.18
CA GLU A 116 -18.39 -19.26 8.33
C GLU A 116 -17.63 -20.57 8.52
#